data_AF-A0A2N5K8B8-F1
#
_entry.id   AF-A0A2N5K8B8-F1
#
_cell.length_a   1.000
_cell.length_b   1.000
_cell.length_c   1.000
_cell.angle_alpha   90.00
_cell.angle_beta   90.00
_cell.angle_gamma   90.00
#
_symmetry.space_group_name_H-M   'P 1'
#
loop_
_entity.id
_entity.type
_entity.pdbx_description
1 polymer ?
#
loop_
_entity_poly.entity_id
_entity_poly.type
_entity_poly.pdbx_seq_one_letter_code
_entity_poly.pdbx_strand_id
1 'polypeptide(L)'
;MRRVLPNVLLLLLLFFLLPVYLANQSREVLGLGILLLAAAFFLAYTNQPRGLETLGGLTFFLSFVGVAFWGQLVAGSNGGYCFVSLWILLLLGLVAILYRQAIFVERGQILVLNQLPENRALIWTEGLHRPLRPFVERRMAALPSYELDLEATFQQLNTKSLFNIDQVKALVRYKVEQPRDVVFCFPNREQAYETLAQERGEPDDKNMDEQVAFWTELIRRQMLLELEQTVRTVIANVGGPADVAQERETHARLIRQRLQASVARWGMQILDLRLLEVMIDPERVRMLNREKIIERERMDAQRKAELKAQEVRLVGQAQAEATAHMVAEMVRTLQQAGTTLTMEEIERIVITAMQRMSDQQQLSGFFRDVAQTAGQPVTGPTTALNPNQPRP
;
A
#
# COMPACT_ATOMS: atom_id res chain seq x y z
N MET A 1 -18.60 -21.49 26.60
CA MET A 1 -17.81 -22.53 27.33
C MET A 1 -17.37 -22.13 28.75
N ARG A 2 -17.17 -20.83 29.10
CA ARG A 2 -16.69 -20.37 30.43
C ARG A 2 -17.46 -20.83 31.68
N ARG A 3 -18.71 -21.32 31.56
CA ARG A 3 -19.51 -21.87 32.68
C ARG A 3 -19.76 -23.38 32.58
N VAL A 4 -19.40 -24.02 31.46
CA VAL A 4 -19.70 -25.44 31.22
C VAL A 4 -18.65 -26.32 31.89
N LEU A 5 -17.37 -25.97 31.75
CA LEU A 5 -16.25 -26.72 32.33
C LEU A 5 -16.35 -26.87 33.87
N PRO A 6 -16.53 -25.80 34.68
CA PRO A 6 -16.66 -25.95 36.13
C PRO A 6 -17.87 -26.80 36.54
N ASN A 7 -18.99 -26.67 35.83
CA ASN A 7 -20.20 -27.46 36.12
C ASN A 7 -19.98 -28.95 35.81
N VAL A 8 -19.30 -29.26 34.70
CA VAL A 8 -18.95 -30.65 34.35
C VAL A 8 -17.99 -31.24 35.38
N LEU A 9 -16.99 -30.49 35.84
CA LEU A 9 -16.07 -30.94 36.89
C LEU A 9 -16.79 -31.20 38.22
N LEU A 10 -17.71 -30.33 38.62
CA LEU A 10 -18.53 -30.54 39.83
C LEU A 10 -19.43 -31.77 39.72
N LEU A 11 -20.05 -31.99 38.56
CA LEU A 11 -20.89 -33.18 38.33
C LEU A 11 -20.05 -34.47 38.37
N LEU A 12 -18.87 -34.47 37.75
CA LEU A 12 -17.94 -35.60 37.82
C LEU A 12 -17.48 -35.85 39.25
N LEU A 13 -17.15 -34.80 40.00
CA LEU A 13 -16.78 -34.90 41.40
C LEU A 13 -17.87 -35.61 42.20
N LEU A 14 -19.13 -35.16 42.06
CA LEU A 14 -20.28 -35.75 42.74
C LEU A 14 -20.50 -37.21 42.32
N PHE A 15 -20.36 -37.51 41.03
CA PHE A 15 -20.47 -38.87 40.49
C PHE A 15 -19.43 -39.82 41.12
N PHE A 16 -18.19 -39.38 41.30
CA PHE A 16 -17.14 -40.19 41.93
C PHE A 16 -17.23 -40.23 43.46
N LEU A 17 -17.88 -39.27 44.10
CA LEU A 17 -18.09 -39.24 45.56
C LEU A 17 -19.23 -40.19 45.99
N LEU A 18 -20.22 -40.40 45.13
CA LEU A 18 -21.38 -41.26 45.38
C LEU A 18 -21.01 -42.72 45.75
N PRO A 19 -20.14 -43.46 45.01
CA PRO A 19 -19.73 -44.82 45.40
C PRO A 19 -18.94 -44.84 46.71
N VAL A 20 -18.15 -43.81 47.00
CA VAL A 20 -17.40 -43.70 48.26
C VAL A 20 -18.37 -43.59 49.43
N TYR A 21 -19.42 -42.79 49.28
CA TYR A 21 -20.48 -42.66 50.27
C TYR A 21 -21.29 -43.95 50.45
N LEU A 22 -21.67 -44.60 49.35
CA LEU A 22 -22.41 -45.87 49.40
C LEU A 22 -21.60 -46.99 50.09
N ALA A 23 -20.29 -47.03 49.87
CA ALA A 23 -19.42 -48.03 50.48
C ALA A 23 -19.09 -47.73 51.95
N ASN A 24 -19.07 -46.47 52.37
CA ASN A 24 -18.71 -46.08 53.74
C ASN A 24 -19.59 -44.93 54.28
N GLN A 25 -20.62 -45.28 55.05
CA GLN A 25 -21.62 -44.34 55.60
C GLN A 25 -21.19 -43.70 56.94
N SER A 26 -19.90 -43.65 57.24
CA SER A 26 -19.41 -43.02 58.47
C SER A 26 -19.64 -41.50 58.46
N ARG A 27 -19.96 -40.93 59.63
CA ARG A 27 -20.21 -39.49 59.80
C ARG A 27 -19.01 -38.63 59.39
N GLU A 28 -17.80 -39.16 59.56
CA GLU A 28 -16.54 -38.50 59.19
C GLU A 28 -16.38 -38.38 57.66
N VAL A 29 -16.67 -39.45 56.91
CA VAL A 29 -16.62 -39.45 55.44
C VAL A 29 -17.68 -38.52 54.86
N LEU A 30 -18.87 -38.47 55.47
CA LEU A 30 -19.94 -37.54 55.08
C LEU A 30 -19.51 -36.08 55.31
N GLY A 31 -18.93 -35.77 56.47
CA GLY A 31 -18.40 -34.44 56.78
C GLY A 31 -17.29 -33.99 55.84
N LEU A 32 -16.33 -34.87 55.54
CA LEU A 32 -15.27 -34.62 54.57
C LEU A 32 -15.82 -34.44 53.16
N GLY A 33 -16.82 -35.25 52.75
CA GLY A 33 -17.48 -35.13 51.46
C GLY A 33 -18.18 -33.79 51.27
N ILE A 34 -18.88 -33.29 52.30
CA ILE A 34 -19.52 -31.97 52.29
C ILE A 34 -18.48 -30.86 52.22
N LEU A 35 -17.41 -30.93 53.03
CA LEU A 35 -16.32 -29.94 52.99
C LEU A 35 -15.63 -29.89 51.64
N LEU A 36 -15.39 -31.05 51.03
CA LEU A 36 -14.76 -31.18 49.73
C LEU A 36 -15.68 -30.64 48.62
N LEU A 37 -16.99 -30.91 48.68
CA LEU A 37 -17.97 -30.30 47.78
C LEU A 37 -18.07 -28.78 47.96
N ALA A 38 -18.04 -28.28 49.19
CA ALA A 38 -18.05 -26.84 49.48
C ALA A 38 -16.79 -26.14 48.95
N ALA A 39 -15.62 -26.74 49.15
CA ALA A 39 -14.35 -26.26 48.59
C ALA A 39 -14.36 -26.31 47.05
N ALA A 40 -14.86 -27.40 46.46
CA ALA A 40 -15.00 -27.54 45.02
C ALA A 40 -15.97 -26.49 44.42
N PHE A 41 -17.09 -26.23 45.10
CA PHE A 41 -18.05 -25.22 44.70
C PHE A 41 -17.45 -23.81 44.79
N PHE A 42 -16.68 -23.52 45.84
CA PHE A 42 -15.94 -22.26 45.97
C PHE A 42 -14.92 -22.07 44.84
N LEU A 43 -14.12 -23.10 44.54
CA LEU A 43 -13.15 -23.07 43.45
C LEU A 43 -13.83 -22.90 42.08
N ALA A 44 -14.95 -23.59 41.84
CA ALA A 44 -15.75 -23.44 40.64
C ALA A 44 -16.38 -22.04 40.51
N TYR A 45 -16.82 -21.44 41.63
CA TYR A 45 -17.43 -20.11 41.66
C TYR A 45 -16.42 -18.99 41.37
N THR A 46 -15.20 -19.10 41.90
CA THR A 46 -14.15 -18.10 41.66
C THR A 46 -13.69 -18.06 40.20
N ASN A 47 -13.90 -19.15 39.44
CA ASN A 47 -13.55 -19.30 38.02
C ASN A 47 -12.11 -18.86 37.68
N GLN A 48 -11.23 -18.93 38.67
CA GLN A 48 -9.81 -18.61 38.49
C GLN A 48 -9.11 -19.80 37.82
N PRO A 49 -8.16 -19.56 36.91
CA PRO A 49 -7.50 -20.64 36.16
C PRO A 49 -6.78 -21.62 37.08
N ARG A 50 -6.06 -21.13 38.10
CA ARG A 50 -5.42 -21.97 39.12
C ARG A 50 -6.44 -22.74 39.98
N GLY A 51 -7.61 -22.16 40.21
CA GLY A 51 -8.71 -22.81 40.93
C GLY A 51 -9.33 -23.96 40.13
N LEU A 52 -9.44 -23.80 38.82
CA LEU A 52 -9.90 -24.86 37.92
C LEU A 52 -8.88 -25.99 37.76
N GLU A 53 -7.58 -25.67 37.71
CA GLU A 53 -6.51 -26.67 37.69
C GLU A 53 -6.51 -27.52 38.97
N THR A 54 -6.66 -26.88 40.13
CA THR A 54 -6.75 -27.59 41.42
C THR A 54 -8.02 -28.43 41.53
N LEU A 55 -9.17 -27.92 41.07
CA LEU A 55 -10.42 -28.69 40.97
C LEU A 55 -10.27 -29.89 40.01
N GLY A 56 -9.60 -29.70 38.88
CA GLY A 56 -9.28 -30.75 37.90
C GLY A 56 -8.37 -31.83 38.48
N GLY A 57 -7.31 -31.45 39.19
CA GLY A 57 -6.44 -32.40 39.88
C GLY A 57 -7.16 -33.19 40.97
N LEU A 58 -8.02 -32.52 41.74
CA LEU A 58 -8.81 -33.15 42.80
C LEU A 58 -9.83 -34.14 42.21
N THR A 59 -10.56 -33.75 41.17
CA THR A 59 -11.48 -34.66 40.45
C THR A 59 -10.76 -35.84 39.83
N PHE A 60 -9.58 -35.63 39.26
CA PHE A 60 -8.76 -36.72 38.72
C PHE A 60 -8.37 -37.72 39.81
N PHE A 61 -7.88 -37.26 40.96
CA PHE A 61 -7.54 -38.14 42.08
C PHE A 61 -8.77 -38.87 42.62
N LEU A 62 -9.88 -38.15 42.81
CA LEU A 62 -11.13 -38.72 43.28
C LEU A 62 -11.70 -39.74 42.28
N SER A 63 -11.43 -39.60 40.97
CA SER A 63 -11.87 -40.57 39.97
C SER A 63 -11.30 -41.97 40.21
N PHE A 64 -10.02 -42.09 40.60
CA PHE A 64 -9.41 -43.38 40.92
C PHE A 64 -10.01 -44.01 42.17
N VAL A 65 -10.22 -43.19 43.22
CA VAL A 65 -10.84 -43.63 44.47
C VAL A 65 -12.27 -44.08 44.23
N GLY A 66 -13.07 -43.25 43.55
CA GLY A 66 -14.48 -43.55 43.25
C GLY A 66 -14.64 -44.78 42.37
N VAL A 67 -13.79 -44.97 41.36
CA VAL A 67 -13.80 -46.17 40.49
C VAL A 67 -13.39 -47.42 41.28
N ALA A 68 -12.41 -47.33 42.19
CA ALA A 68 -12.02 -48.45 43.04
C ALA A 68 -13.19 -48.90 43.93
N PHE A 69 -13.91 -47.96 44.56
CA PHE A 69 -15.09 -48.26 45.37
C PHE A 69 -16.26 -48.78 44.53
N TRP A 70 -16.47 -48.26 43.31
CA TRP A 70 -17.44 -48.84 42.36
C TRP A 70 -17.13 -50.31 42.04
N GLY A 71 -15.86 -50.61 41.72
CA GLY A 71 -15.42 -51.97 41.48
C GLY A 71 -15.61 -52.87 42.70
N GLN A 72 -15.36 -52.35 43.90
CA GLN A 72 -15.56 -53.07 45.16
C GLN A 72 -17.04 -53.37 45.45
N LEU A 73 -17.93 -52.41 45.18
CA LEU A 73 -19.37 -52.58 45.36
C LEU A 73 -19.98 -53.61 44.40
N VAL A 74 -19.48 -53.67 43.16
CA VAL A 74 -20.03 -54.56 42.12
C VAL A 74 -19.42 -55.96 42.15
N ALA A 75 -18.11 -56.08 42.39
CA ALA A 75 -17.38 -57.33 42.20
C ALA A 75 -16.40 -57.66 43.36
N GLY A 76 -16.58 -57.05 44.53
CA GLY A 76 -15.76 -57.33 45.72
C GLY A 76 -14.32 -56.83 45.61
N SER A 77 -13.41 -57.33 46.46
CA SER A 77 -12.02 -56.81 46.54
C SER A 77 -11.27 -56.82 45.21
N ASN A 78 -11.47 -57.86 44.41
CA ASN A 78 -10.81 -58.02 43.12
C ASN A 78 -11.41 -57.10 42.04
N GLY A 79 -12.69 -56.72 42.21
CA GLY A 79 -13.38 -55.77 41.35
C GLY A 79 -12.75 -54.39 41.37
N GLY A 80 -12.28 -53.91 42.54
CA GLY A 80 -11.62 -52.61 42.67
C GLY A 80 -10.38 -52.49 41.78
N TYR A 81 -9.48 -53.48 41.81
CA TYR A 81 -8.27 -53.49 40.98
C TYR A 81 -8.57 -53.59 39.48
N CYS A 82 -9.57 -54.39 39.10
CA CYS A 82 -9.97 -54.57 37.70
C CYS A 82 -10.54 -53.27 37.11
N PHE A 83 -11.46 -52.62 37.82
CA PHE A 83 -12.09 -51.38 37.37
C PHE A 83 -11.09 -50.21 37.30
N VAL A 84 -10.15 -50.11 38.25
CA VAL A 84 -9.07 -49.11 38.18
C VAL A 84 -8.18 -49.34 36.96
N SER A 85 -7.81 -50.60 36.69
CA SER A 85 -6.98 -50.93 35.52
C SER A 85 -7.68 -50.60 34.20
N LEU A 86 -8.98 -50.90 34.10
CA LEU A 86 -9.81 -50.54 32.95
C LEU A 86 -9.94 -49.02 32.80
N TRP A 87 -10.10 -48.30 33.91
CA TRP A 87 -10.16 -46.84 33.91
C TRP A 87 -8.85 -46.20 33.44
N ILE A 88 -7.69 -46.74 33.86
CA ILE A 88 -6.38 -46.30 33.35
C ILE A 88 -6.30 -46.50 31.83
N LEU A 89 -6.70 -47.68 31.33
CA LEU A 89 -6.71 -47.96 29.89
C LEU A 89 -7.66 -47.03 29.13
N LEU A 90 -8.83 -46.72 29.70
CA LEU A 90 -9.79 -45.78 29.14
C LEU A 90 -9.19 -44.38 29.07
N LEU A 91 -8.58 -43.89 30.16
CA LEU A 91 -7.91 -42.59 30.19
C LEU A 91 -6.77 -42.52 29.17
N LEU A 92 -5.93 -43.56 29.07
CA LEU A 92 -4.87 -43.64 28.08
C LEU A 92 -5.41 -43.65 26.64
N GLY A 93 -6.49 -44.40 26.39
CA GLY A 93 -7.17 -44.41 25.10
C GLY A 93 -7.75 -43.04 24.73
N LEU A 94 -8.36 -42.36 25.70
CA LEU A 94 -8.91 -41.01 25.51
C LEU A 94 -7.79 -40.00 25.23
N VAL A 95 -6.69 -40.05 25.97
CA VAL A 95 -5.49 -39.25 25.70
C VAL A 95 -4.94 -39.55 24.29
N ALA A 96 -4.83 -40.82 23.91
CA ALA A 96 -4.34 -41.20 22.58
C ALA A 96 -5.24 -40.68 21.44
N ILE A 97 -6.57 -40.72 21.61
CA ILE A 97 -7.53 -40.16 20.64
C ILE A 97 -7.33 -38.65 20.50
N LEU A 98 -7.14 -37.95 21.62
CA LEU A 98 -6.92 -36.49 21.62
C LEU A 98 -5.60 -36.10 20.95
N TYR A 99 -4.51 -36.81 21.25
CA TYR A 99 -3.21 -36.57 20.61
C TYR A 99 -3.17 -36.95 19.13
N ARG A 100 -4.13 -37.77 18.66
CA ARG A 100 -4.25 -38.15 17.25
C ARG A 100 -4.91 -37.07 16.39
N GLN A 101 -5.55 -36.07 16.99
CA GLN A 101 -6.10 -34.93 16.27
C GLN A 101 -4.98 -34.00 15.81
N ALA A 102 -4.28 -34.41 14.75
CA ALA A 102 -3.32 -33.57 14.08
C ALA A 102 -4.06 -32.51 13.26
N ILE A 103 -3.62 -31.26 13.37
CA ILE A 103 -4.14 -30.14 12.61
C ILE A 103 -3.16 -29.92 11.47
N PHE A 104 -3.64 -30.09 10.24
CA PHE A 104 -2.85 -29.81 9.06
C PHE A 104 -3.01 -28.33 8.70
N VAL A 105 -1.89 -27.60 8.68
CA VAL A 105 -1.83 -26.22 8.21
C VAL A 105 -1.47 -26.27 6.73
N GLU A 106 -2.38 -25.80 5.89
CA GLU A 106 -2.18 -25.81 4.44
C GLU A 106 -1.00 -24.90 4.05
N ARG A 107 -0.39 -25.19 2.89
CA ARG A 107 0.66 -24.33 2.33
C ARG A 107 0.09 -22.95 2.04
N GLY A 108 0.83 -21.89 2.34
CA GLY A 108 0.33 -20.53 2.22
C GLY A 108 -0.36 -19.97 3.46
N GLN A 109 -0.44 -20.73 4.57
CA GLN A 109 -1.20 -20.34 5.76
C GLN A 109 -0.36 -20.34 7.03
N ILE A 110 -0.67 -19.40 7.92
CA ILE A 110 -0.15 -19.29 9.28
C ILE A 110 -1.34 -19.31 10.23
N LEU A 111 -1.37 -20.29 11.13
CA LEU A 111 -2.39 -20.33 12.18
C LEU A 111 -1.87 -19.63 13.43
N VAL A 112 -2.66 -18.70 13.95
CA VAL A 112 -2.44 -18.09 15.26
C VAL A 112 -3.42 -18.71 16.24
N LEU A 113 -2.86 -19.31 17.28
CA LEU A 113 -3.61 -19.93 18.36
C LEU A 113 -3.37 -19.15 19.64
N ASN A 114 -4.39 -19.05 20.47
CA ASN A 114 -4.24 -18.57 21.84
C ASN A 114 -4.25 -19.75 22.80
N GLN A 115 -3.16 -19.93 23.53
CA GLN A 115 -3.07 -20.82 24.68
C GLN A 115 -3.64 -20.09 25.89
N LEU A 116 -4.89 -20.41 26.21
CA LEU A 116 -5.46 -20.10 27.50
C LEU A 116 -4.80 -21.03 28.57
N PRO A 117 -4.79 -20.67 29.86
CA PRO A 117 -5.11 -19.38 30.44
C PRO A 117 -3.95 -18.35 30.35
N GLU A 118 -2.76 -18.77 29.91
CA GLU A 118 -1.55 -17.95 29.89
C GLU A 118 -1.59 -16.80 28.86
N ASN A 119 -2.62 -16.75 28.00
CA ASN A 119 -2.76 -15.80 26.89
C ASN A 119 -1.52 -15.75 26.00
N ARG A 120 -0.87 -16.91 25.82
CA ARG A 120 0.30 -17.03 24.96
C ARG A 120 -0.17 -17.30 23.53
N ALA A 121 0.26 -16.47 22.60
CA ALA A 121 0.04 -16.69 21.20
C ALA A 121 1.04 -17.74 20.69
N LEU A 122 0.53 -18.87 20.22
CA LEU A 122 1.30 -19.89 19.55
C LEU A 122 1.11 -19.72 18.03
N ILE A 123 2.20 -19.77 17.28
CA ILE A 123 2.18 -19.59 15.84
C ILE A 123 2.53 -20.92 15.21
N TRP A 124 1.63 -21.45 14.37
CA TRP A 124 1.88 -22.62 13.56
C TRP A 124 2.07 -22.21 12.10
N THR A 125 3.23 -22.53 11.57
CA THR A 125 3.55 -22.41 10.14
C THR A 125 3.08 -23.64 9.38
N GLU A 126 3.34 -23.68 8.07
CA GLU A 126 2.93 -24.78 7.19
C GLU A 126 3.38 -26.16 7.71
N GLY A 127 2.48 -27.15 7.65
CA GLY A 127 2.78 -28.52 8.01
C GLY A 127 1.83 -29.15 9.02
N LEU A 128 2.21 -30.34 9.49
CA LEU A 128 1.42 -31.12 10.43
C LEU A 128 1.78 -30.71 11.86
N HIS A 129 0.83 -30.06 12.54
CA HIS A 129 0.99 -29.70 13.94
C HIS A 129 0.10 -30.56 14.82
N ARG A 130 0.58 -30.85 16.03
CA ARG A 130 -0.21 -31.53 17.06
C ARG A 130 -0.46 -30.53 18.18
N PRO A 131 -1.71 -30.35 18.61
CA PRO A 131 -2.01 -29.48 19.73
C PRO A 131 -1.29 -29.98 20.98
N LEU A 132 -0.54 -29.10 21.65
CA LEU A 132 0.17 -29.45 22.90
C LEU A 132 -0.84 -29.54 24.04
N ARG A 133 -1.88 -28.68 23.98
CA ARG A 133 -2.96 -28.61 24.98
C ARG A 133 -4.32 -28.43 24.28
N PRO A 134 -4.95 -29.50 23.76
CA PRO A 134 -6.16 -29.41 22.92
C PRO A 134 -7.37 -28.76 23.61
N PHE A 135 -7.42 -28.78 24.95
CA PHE A 135 -8.51 -28.16 25.71
C PHE A 135 -8.37 -26.65 25.92
N VAL A 136 -7.18 -26.11 25.68
CA VAL A 136 -6.82 -24.76 26.10
C VAL A 136 -6.24 -23.93 24.95
N GLU A 137 -5.92 -24.57 23.84
CA GLU A 137 -5.59 -23.94 22.57
C GLU A 137 -6.88 -23.57 21.82
N ARG A 138 -7.09 -22.28 21.61
CA ARG A 138 -8.18 -21.76 20.78
C ARG A 138 -7.62 -21.16 19.50
N ARG A 139 -8.10 -21.60 18.35
CA ARG A 139 -7.78 -20.95 17.06
C ARG A 139 -8.30 -19.52 17.08
N MET A 140 -7.44 -18.58 16.71
CA MET A 140 -7.77 -17.16 16.67
C MET A 140 -7.80 -16.61 15.25
N ALA A 141 -6.88 -17.05 14.40
CA ALA A 141 -6.76 -16.53 13.05
C ALA A 141 -6.05 -17.51 12.13
N ALA A 142 -6.47 -17.54 10.87
CA ALA A 142 -5.68 -18.07 9.77
C ALA A 142 -5.20 -16.92 8.88
N LEU A 143 -3.90 -16.68 8.83
CA LEU A 143 -3.27 -15.59 8.10
C LEU A 143 -2.54 -16.11 6.85
N PRO A 144 -2.43 -15.30 5.79
CA PRO A 144 -1.64 -15.67 4.63
C PRO A 144 -0.14 -15.65 4.93
N SER A 145 0.60 -16.69 4.52
CA SER A 145 2.07 -16.74 4.58
C SER A 145 2.75 -16.15 3.33
N TYR A 146 2.01 -16.06 2.22
CA TYR A 146 2.50 -15.60 0.93
C TYR A 146 2.53 -14.06 0.83
N GLU A 147 3.25 -13.57 -0.18
CA GLU A 147 3.34 -12.14 -0.50
C GLU A 147 2.01 -11.64 -1.09
N LEU A 148 1.54 -10.51 -0.58
CA LEU A 148 0.31 -9.86 -1.01
C LEU A 148 0.66 -8.63 -1.83
N ASP A 149 0.02 -8.52 -2.99
CA ASP A 149 0.14 -7.39 -3.89
C ASP A 149 -1.14 -6.54 -3.83
N LEU A 150 -1.00 -5.23 -3.65
CA LEU A 150 -2.08 -4.26 -3.69
C LEU A 150 -1.77 -3.19 -4.73
N GLU A 151 -2.63 -3.11 -5.73
CA GLU A 151 -2.70 -2.00 -6.66
C GLU A 151 -3.77 -1.01 -6.19
N ALA A 152 -3.36 0.24 -5.97
CA ALA A 152 -4.25 1.29 -5.53
C ALA A 152 -4.13 2.51 -6.45
N THR A 153 -5.27 3.12 -6.73
CA THR A 153 -5.37 4.35 -7.51
C THR A 153 -5.89 5.46 -6.62
N PHE A 154 -5.11 6.54 -6.52
CA PHE A 154 -5.46 7.72 -5.74
C PHE A 154 -5.82 8.85 -6.68
N GLN A 155 -6.98 9.47 -6.45
CA GLN A 155 -7.45 10.59 -7.24
C GLN A 155 -7.36 11.90 -6.45
N GLN A 156 -7.18 13.01 -7.16
CA GLN A 156 -7.21 14.38 -6.62
C GLN A 156 -6.31 14.55 -5.40
N LEU A 157 -5.00 14.52 -5.65
CA LEU A 157 -3.98 14.67 -4.62
C LEU A 157 -3.46 16.10 -4.64
N ASN A 158 -3.64 16.83 -3.54
CA ASN A 158 -3.19 18.21 -3.40
C ASN A 158 -1.69 18.22 -3.10
N THR A 159 -0.94 19.10 -3.78
CA THR A 159 0.48 19.37 -3.49
C THR A 159 0.65 20.66 -2.70
N LYS A 160 1.88 20.95 -2.22
CA LYS A 160 2.19 22.20 -1.52
C LYS A 160 1.93 23.44 -2.38
N SER A 161 2.12 23.32 -3.70
CA SER A 161 1.84 24.39 -4.66
C SER A 161 0.34 24.65 -4.92
N LEU A 162 -0.57 24.00 -4.19
CA LEU A 162 -2.04 24.06 -4.39
C LEU A 162 -2.51 23.53 -5.74
N PHE A 163 -1.60 23.05 -6.60
CA PHE A 163 -1.95 22.31 -7.81
C PHE A 163 -2.18 20.84 -7.49
N ASN A 164 -3.24 20.29 -8.07
CA ASN A 164 -3.66 18.91 -7.83
C ASN A 164 -3.12 17.97 -8.90
N ILE A 165 -2.71 16.78 -8.46
CA ILE A 165 -2.43 15.62 -9.30
C ILE A 165 -3.75 14.86 -9.48
N ASP A 166 -4.10 14.53 -10.72
CA ASP A 166 -5.41 13.96 -11.02
C ASP A 166 -5.47 12.49 -10.63
N GLN A 167 -4.42 11.72 -10.93
CA GLN A 167 -4.35 10.30 -10.59
C GLN A 167 -2.92 9.82 -10.30
N VAL A 168 -2.74 9.05 -9.24
CA VAL A 168 -1.51 8.31 -8.93
C VAL A 168 -1.84 6.84 -8.76
N LYS A 169 -1.21 5.97 -9.55
CA LYS A 169 -1.28 4.51 -9.39
C LYS A 169 -0.05 4.03 -8.63
N ALA A 170 -0.28 3.32 -7.53
CA ALA A 170 0.77 2.72 -6.72
C ALA A 170 0.57 1.21 -6.61
N LEU A 171 1.69 0.47 -6.69
CA LEU A 171 1.77 -0.95 -6.39
C LEU A 171 2.54 -1.12 -5.09
N VAL A 172 1.96 -1.86 -4.15
CA VAL A 172 2.60 -2.20 -2.87
C VAL A 172 2.65 -3.71 -2.73
N ARG A 173 3.83 -4.23 -2.45
CA ARG A 173 4.05 -5.64 -2.08
C ARG A 173 4.34 -5.73 -0.60
N TYR A 174 3.60 -6.56 0.11
CA TYR A 174 3.74 -6.69 1.57
C TYR A 174 3.51 -8.13 2.02
N LYS A 175 4.02 -8.46 3.20
CA LYS A 175 3.85 -9.77 3.82
C LYS A 175 3.65 -9.64 5.31
N VAL A 176 3.04 -10.66 5.91
CA VAL A 176 2.93 -10.78 7.37
C VAL A 176 4.30 -11.16 7.93
N GLU A 177 4.88 -10.32 8.80
CA GLU A 177 6.15 -10.62 9.48
C GLU A 177 5.92 -11.15 10.89
N GLN A 178 4.98 -10.52 11.62
CA GLN A 178 4.64 -10.87 12.99
C GLN A 178 3.14 -11.23 13.07
N PRO A 179 2.78 -12.51 12.84
CA PRO A 179 1.40 -13.00 12.83
C PRO A 179 0.62 -12.66 14.11
N ARG A 180 1.30 -12.67 15.25
CA ARG A 180 0.71 -12.30 16.54
C ARG A 180 0.18 -10.87 16.51
N ASP A 181 1.01 -9.93 16.09
CA ASP A 181 0.70 -8.51 16.20
C ASP A 181 -0.38 -8.12 15.18
N VAL A 182 -0.47 -8.85 14.06
CA VAL A 182 -1.61 -8.71 13.12
C VAL A 182 -2.94 -9.05 13.78
N VAL A 183 -3.00 -10.04 14.68
CA VAL A 183 -4.27 -10.44 15.33
C VAL A 183 -4.60 -9.55 16.54
N PHE A 184 -3.60 -9.19 17.33
CA PHE A 184 -3.81 -8.47 18.60
C PHE A 184 -3.72 -6.95 18.47
N CYS A 185 -2.93 -6.44 17.55
CA CYS A 185 -2.67 -5.00 17.37
C CYS A 185 -3.35 -4.43 16.11
N PHE A 186 -4.27 -5.18 15.48
CA PHE A 186 -4.99 -4.70 14.31
C PHE A 186 -5.78 -3.43 14.62
N PRO A 187 -5.62 -2.35 13.84
CA PRO A 187 -6.32 -1.09 14.07
C PRO A 187 -7.83 -1.27 13.83
N ASN A 188 -8.66 -0.71 14.72
CA ASN A 188 -10.13 -0.74 14.64
C ASN A 188 -10.72 -2.13 14.33
N ARG A 189 -10.14 -3.18 14.93
CA ARG A 189 -10.50 -4.58 14.66
C ARG A 189 -12.00 -4.81 14.65
N GLU A 190 -12.70 -4.49 15.74
CA GLU A 190 -14.13 -4.79 15.89
C GLU A 190 -14.98 -4.17 14.77
N GLN A 191 -14.76 -2.89 14.44
CA GLN A 191 -15.50 -2.18 13.39
C GLN A 191 -15.18 -2.73 11.99
N ALA A 192 -13.90 -2.98 11.69
CA ALA A 192 -13.47 -3.53 10.40
C ALA A 192 -14.04 -4.94 10.19
N TYR A 193 -14.09 -5.72 11.25
CA TYR A 193 -14.69 -7.05 11.28
C TYR A 193 -16.19 -7.02 11.02
N GLU A 194 -16.93 -6.22 11.79
CA GLU A 194 -18.39 -6.11 11.66
C GLU A 194 -18.77 -5.67 10.25
N THR A 195 -18.05 -4.69 9.69
CA THR A 195 -18.31 -4.19 8.34
C THR A 195 -18.11 -5.29 7.29
N LEU A 196 -16.99 -6.02 7.35
CA LEU A 196 -16.70 -7.08 6.38
C LEU A 196 -17.65 -8.29 6.55
N ALA A 197 -18.03 -8.61 7.78
CA ALA A 197 -18.97 -9.70 8.08
C ALA A 197 -20.39 -9.37 7.60
N GLN A 198 -20.84 -8.12 7.76
CA GLN A 198 -22.11 -7.63 7.22
C GLN A 198 -22.16 -7.70 5.70
N GLU A 199 -21.08 -7.29 5.01
CA GLU A 199 -21.01 -7.34 3.54
C GLU A 199 -21.04 -8.76 2.98
N ARG A 200 -20.47 -9.73 3.69
CA ARG A 200 -20.53 -11.15 3.30
C ARG A 200 -21.87 -11.82 3.63
N GLY A 201 -22.78 -11.14 4.35
CA GLY A 201 -24.07 -11.68 4.74
C GLY A 201 -24.03 -12.71 5.87
N GLU A 202 -22.89 -12.85 6.56
CA GLU A 202 -22.66 -13.82 7.63
C GLU A 202 -22.09 -13.12 8.89
N PRO A 203 -22.88 -12.28 9.57
CA PRO A 203 -22.40 -11.43 10.67
C PRO A 203 -21.95 -12.20 11.93
N ASP A 204 -22.16 -13.52 12.02
CA ASP A 204 -22.04 -14.26 13.28
C ASP A 204 -21.43 -15.67 13.15
N ASP A 205 -20.84 -16.00 11.98
CA ASP A 205 -20.22 -17.33 11.83
C ASP A 205 -18.87 -17.39 12.57
N LYS A 206 -18.82 -18.20 13.63
CA LYS A 206 -17.65 -18.41 14.50
C LYS A 206 -16.42 -18.94 13.77
N ASN A 207 -16.59 -19.35 12.52
CA ASN A 207 -15.54 -19.89 11.66
C ASN A 207 -14.93 -18.84 10.72
N MET A 208 -15.46 -17.61 10.65
CA MET A 208 -14.90 -16.56 9.78
C MET A 208 -13.45 -16.21 10.15
N ASP A 209 -13.16 -16.15 11.45
CA ASP A 209 -11.82 -15.95 11.99
C ASP A 209 -10.82 -17.03 11.52
N GLU A 210 -11.31 -18.23 11.21
CA GLU A 210 -10.50 -19.36 10.76
C GLU A 210 -10.23 -19.33 9.24
N GLN A 211 -10.83 -18.39 8.49
CA GLN A 211 -10.66 -18.30 7.04
C GLN A 211 -9.54 -17.32 6.63
N VAL A 212 -8.58 -17.81 5.85
CA VAL A 212 -7.48 -16.98 5.29
C VAL A 212 -7.99 -15.90 4.35
N ALA A 213 -9.02 -16.21 3.56
CA ALA A 213 -9.61 -15.26 2.62
C ALA A 213 -10.27 -14.06 3.34
N PHE A 214 -10.79 -14.26 4.54
CA PHE A 214 -11.36 -13.19 5.35
C PHE A 214 -10.26 -12.23 5.82
N TRP A 215 -9.20 -12.77 6.43
CA TRP A 215 -8.06 -11.99 6.89
C TRP A 215 -7.32 -11.28 5.75
N THR A 216 -7.19 -11.93 4.60
CA THR A 216 -6.55 -11.32 3.43
C THR A 216 -7.29 -10.05 3.00
N GLU A 217 -8.62 -10.11 2.94
CA GLU A 217 -9.45 -8.96 2.54
C GLU A 217 -9.44 -7.86 3.61
N LEU A 218 -9.50 -8.24 4.89
CA LEU A 218 -9.43 -7.31 6.01
C LEU A 218 -8.10 -6.55 6.05
N ILE A 219 -6.98 -7.26 5.90
CA ILE A 219 -5.63 -6.67 5.78
C ILE A 219 -5.57 -5.76 4.55
N ARG A 220 -6.09 -6.20 3.40
CA ARG A 220 -6.09 -5.43 2.16
C ARG A 220 -6.78 -4.07 2.32
N ARG A 221 -7.96 -4.05 2.94
CA ARG A 221 -8.73 -2.80 3.18
C ARG A 221 -7.98 -1.84 4.10
N GLN A 222 -7.44 -2.36 5.20
CA GLN A 222 -6.67 -1.53 6.12
C GLN A 222 -5.39 -1.00 5.47
N MET A 223 -4.67 -1.84 4.71
CA MET A 223 -3.50 -1.42 3.96
C MET A 223 -3.82 -0.31 2.95
N LEU A 224 -4.98 -0.37 2.29
CA LEU A 224 -5.42 0.68 1.37
C LEU A 224 -5.61 2.02 2.09
N LEU A 225 -6.25 2.02 3.27
CA LEU A 225 -6.45 3.22 4.08
C LEU A 225 -5.11 3.82 4.56
N GLU A 226 -4.21 3.00 5.08
CA GLU A 226 -2.87 3.44 5.53
C GLU A 226 -2.03 3.98 4.37
N LEU A 227 -2.09 3.31 3.21
CA LEU A 227 -1.42 3.73 2.00
C LEU A 227 -1.97 5.07 1.50
N GLU A 228 -3.30 5.24 1.46
CA GLU A 228 -3.93 6.49 1.05
C GLU A 228 -3.49 7.65 1.95
N GLN A 229 -3.55 7.48 3.27
CA GLN A 229 -3.12 8.51 4.23
C GLN A 229 -1.63 8.84 4.06
N THR A 230 -0.78 7.83 3.88
CA THR A 230 0.66 8.03 3.68
C THR A 230 0.96 8.74 2.36
N VAL A 231 0.32 8.34 1.27
CA VAL A 231 0.47 8.97 -0.05
C VAL A 231 0.01 10.41 -0.01
N ARG A 232 -1.17 10.70 0.55
CA ARG A 232 -1.70 12.06 0.71
C ARG A 232 -0.75 12.94 1.53
N THR A 233 -0.24 12.44 2.65
CA THR A 233 0.67 13.22 3.52
C THR A 233 2.04 13.46 2.89
N VAL A 234 2.57 12.52 2.09
CA VAL A 234 3.84 12.72 1.38
C VAL A 234 3.64 13.72 0.24
N ILE A 235 2.61 13.53 -0.59
CA ILE A 235 2.36 14.38 -1.77
C ILE A 235 1.99 15.81 -1.37
N ALA A 236 1.26 16.01 -0.27
CA ALA A 236 0.95 17.33 0.27
C ALA A 236 2.20 18.17 0.59
N ASN A 237 3.34 17.53 0.87
CA ASN A 237 4.60 18.21 1.17
C ASN A 237 5.48 18.47 -0.06
N VAL A 238 5.09 17.98 -1.24
CA VAL A 238 5.89 18.13 -2.47
C VAL A 238 5.69 19.52 -3.08
N GLY A 239 6.79 20.08 -3.60
CA GLY A 239 6.86 21.40 -4.23
C GLY A 239 5.82 21.58 -5.32
N GLY A 240 5.76 20.68 -6.30
CA GLY A 240 4.68 20.66 -7.29
C GLY A 240 4.40 19.29 -7.95
N PRO A 241 3.34 19.20 -8.76
CA PRO A 241 2.91 17.97 -9.44
C PRO A 241 3.99 17.36 -10.35
N ALA A 242 4.75 18.21 -11.05
CA ALA A 242 5.79 17.77 -11.98
C ALA A 242 6.97 17.08 -11.27
N ASP A 243 7.28 17.51 -10.04
CA ASP A 243 8.36 16.93 -9.23
C ASP A 243 8.04 15.47 -8.88
N VAL A 244 6.78 15.16 -8.57
CA VAL A 244 6.34 13.78 -8.31
C VAL A 244 6.54 12.88 -9.53
N ALA A 245 6.32 13.42 -10.73
CA ALA A 245 6.49 12.68 -11.97
C ALA A 245 7.97 12.51 -12.37
N GLN A 246 8.85 13.44 -12.00
CA GLN A 246 10.29 13.37 -12.27
C GLN A 246 11.04 12.52 -11.24
N GLU A 247 10.73 12.66 -9.95
CA GLU A 247 11.42 11.98 -8.83
C GLU A 247 10.57 10.84 -8.23
N ARG A 248 9.92 10.04 -9.09
CA ARG A 248 9.01 8.97 -8.67
C ARG A 248 9.62 8.01 -7.65
N GLU A 249 10.87 7.61 -7.86
CA GLU A 249 11.57 6.66 -6.99
C GLU A 249 11.92 7.25 -5.62
N THR A 250 12.23 8.54 -5.56
CA THR A 250 12.53 9.25 -4.31
C THR A 250 11.26 9.33 -3.47
N HIS A 251 10.15 9.74 -4.07
CA HIS A 251 8.85 9.77 -3.39
C HIS A 251 8.35 8.37 -3.02
N ALA A 252 8.53 7.36 -3.89
CA ALA A 252 8.20 5.98 -3.56
C ALA A 252 8.98 5.47 -2.33
N ARG A 253 10.28 5.77 -2.24
CA ARG A 253 11.09 5.41 -1.06
C ARG A 253 10.60 6.10 0.22
N LEU A 254 10.25 7.38 0.14
CA LEU A 254 9.71 8.14 1.28
C LEU A 254 8.35 7.60 1.73
N ILE A 255 7.45 7.30 0.78
CA ILE A 255 6.14 6.68 1.06
C ILE A 255 6.37 5.31 1.70
N ARG A 256 7.27 4.48 1.16
CA ARG A 256 7.60 3.18 1.73
C ARG A 256 8.07 3.28 3.17
N GLN A 257 8.99 4.21 3.47
CA GLN A 257 9.54 4.38 4.80
C GLN A 257 8.47 4.79 5.82
N ARG A 258 7.59 5.74 5.45
CA ARG A 258 6.48 6.16 6.32
C ARG A 258 5.43 5.07 6.48
N LEU A 259 5.09 4.39 5.39
CA LEU A 259 4.12 3.30 5.42
C LEU A 259 4.65 2.15 6.27
N GLN A 260 5.94 1.82 6.17
CA GLN A 260 6.56 0.77 6.99
C GLN A 260 6.49 1.13 8.48
N ALA A 261 6.72 2.40 8.83
CA ALA A 261 6.59 2.85 10.22
C ALA A 261 5.14 2.72 10.74
N SER A 262 4.14 3.03 9.91
CA SER A 262 2.73 2.88 10.30
C SER A 262 2.30 1.41 10.35
N VAL A 263 2.82 0.56 9.47
CA VAL A 263 2.35 -0.81 9.30
C VAL A 263 3.10 -1.80 10.21
N ALA A 264 4.34 -1.51 10.58
CA ALA A 264 5.11 -2.32 11.52
C ALA A 264 4.44 -2.44 12.90
N ARG A 265 3.64 -1.44 13.32
CA ARG A 265 2.95 -1.45 14.63
C ARG A 265 1.95 -2.60 14.80
N TRP A 266 1.46 -3.15 13.69
CA TRP A 266 0.53 -4.27 13.68
C TRP A 266 1.09 -5.47 12.92
N GLY A 267 2.41 -5.55 12.74
CA GLY A 267 3.10 -6.79 12.37
C GLY A 267 3.22 -7.11 10.88
N MET A 268 3.05 -6.15 9.97
CA MET A 268 3.36 -6.37 8.55
C MET A 268 4.67 -5.70 8.10
N GLN A 269 5.21 -6.26 7.02
CA GLN A 269 6.41 -5.78 6.36
C GLN A 269 6.13 -5.45 4.90
N ILE A 270 6.59 -4.28 4.47
CA ILE A 270 6.52 -3.83 3.09
C ILE A 270 7.81 -4.24 2.39
N LEU A 271 7.66 -5.05 1.35
CA LEU A 271 8.77 -5.55 0.54
C LEU A 271 9.17 -4.50 -0.50
N ASP A 272 8.18 -4.02 -1.25
CA ASP A 272 8.40 -3.08 -2.33
C ASP A 272 7.22 -2.12 -2.47
N LEU A 273 7.50 -0.89 -2.90
CA LEU A 273 6.50 0.11 -3.22
C LEU A 273 6.95 0.88 -4.46
N ARG A 274 6.09 0.90 -5.48
CA ARG A 274 6.36 1.58 -6.75
C ARG A 274 5.20 2.47 -7.16
N LEU A 275 5.53 3.64 -7.66
CA LEU A 275 4.58 4.53 -8.34
C LEU A 275 4.59 4.17 -9.83
N LEU A 276 3.53 3.52 -10.30
CA LEU A 276 3.41 3.05 -11.67
C LEU A 276 3.15 4.22 -12.62
N GLU A 277 2.15 5.02 -12.30
CA GLU A 277 1.65 6.07 -13.19
C GLU A 277 1.25 7.31 -12.39
N VAL A 278 1.60 8.47 -12.90
CA VAL A 278 1.21 9.78 -12.35
C VAL A 278 0.59 10.55 -13.51
N MET A 279 -0.73 10.69 -13.49
CA MET A 279 -1.48 11.48 -14.46
C MET A 279 -1.67 12.90 -13.94
N ILE A 280 -1.25 13.85 -14.76
CA ILE A 280 -1.38 15.28 -14.51
C ILE A 280 -1.95 15.90 -15.78
N ASP A 281 -3.00 16.70 -15.64
CA ASP A 281 -3.57 17.48 -16.72
C ASP A 281 -2.47 18.30 -17.43
N PRO A 282 -2.25 18.09 -18.75
CA PRO A 282 -1.20 18.78 -19.50
C PRO A 282 -1.37 20.30 -19.50
N GLU A 283 -2.59 20.83 -19.37
CA GLU A 283 -2.80 22.28 -19.27
C GLU A 283 -2.21 22.86 -17.99
N ARG A 284 -2.32 22.13 -16.86
CA ARG A 284 -1.75 22.56 -15.57
C ARG A 284 -0.23 22.52 -15.59
N VAL A 285 0.37 21.50 -16.22
CA VAL A 285 1.82 21.41 -16.40
C VAL A 285 2.35 22.58 -17.25
N ARG A 286 1.60 23.01 -18.26
CA ARG A 286 1.93 24.19 -19.08
C ARG A 286 1.83 25.49 -18.27
N MET A 287 0.80 25.64 -17.44
CA MET A 287 0.66 26.82 -16.57
C MET A 287 1.80 26.94 -15.56
N LEU A 288 2.23 25.83 -14.96
CA LEU A 288 3.32 25.78 -13.98
C LEU A 288 4.70 26.11 -14.61
N ASN A 289 4.89 25.76 -15.88
CA ASN A 289 6.11 26.04 -16.63
C ASN A 289 6.03 27.32 -17.48
N ARG A 290 4.94 28.10 -17.39
CA ARG A 290 4.68 29.23 -18.27
C ARG A 290 5.80 30.28 -18.24
N GLU A 291 6.34 30.59 -17.06
CA GLU A 291 7.47 31.52 -16.92
C GLU A 291 8.75 30.99 -17.58
N LYS A 292 9.09 29.72 -17.36
CA LYS A 292 10.25 29.08 -18.02
C LYS A 292 10.10 29.00 -19.53
N ILE A 293 8.88 28.80 -20.02
CA ILE A 293 8.57 28.79 -21.46
C ILE A 293 8.73 30.21 -22.02
N ILE A 294 8.18 31.22 -21.36
CA ILE A 294 8.32 32.63 -21.77
C ILE A 294 9.78 33.06 -21.75
N GLU A 295 10.57 32.67 -20.74
CA GLU A 295 12.00 32.97 -20.69
C GLU A 295 12.78 32.29 -21.83
N ARG A 296 12.48 31.03 -22.14
CA ARG A 296 13.07 30.33 -23.29
C ARG A 296 12.71 31.03 -24.60
N GLU A 297 11.45 31.39 -24.78
CA GLU A 297 10.98 32.12 -25.95
C GLU A 297 11.65 33.50 -26.07
N ARG A 298 11.84 34.21 -24.96
CA ARG A 298 12.60 35.48 -24.93
C ARG A 298 14.07 35.28 -25.29
N MET A 299 14.72 34.26 -24.75
CA MET A 299 16.11 33.93 -25.05
C MET A 299 16.29 33.54 -26.52
N ASP A 300 15.38 32.73 -27.07
CA ASP A 300 15.41 32.34 -28.47
C ASP A 300 15.12 33.52 -29.39
N ALA A 301 14.20 34.42 -29.01
CA ALA A 301 13.96 35.67 -29.71
C ALA A 301 15.19 36.60 -29.69
N GLN A 302 15.89 36.70 -28.56
CA GLN A 302 17.14 37.45 -28.43
C GLN A 302 18.23 36.86 -29.33
N ARG A 303 18.48 35.54 -29.28
CA ARG A 303 19.45 34.89 -30.17
C ARG A 303 19.11 35.12 -31.65
N LYS A 304 17.83 35.03 -32.01
CA LYS A 304 17.38 35.28 -33.39
C LYS A 304 17.57 36.74 -33.80
N ALA A 305 17.36 37.69 -32.89
CA ALA A 305 17.63 39.10 -33.13
C ALA A 305 19.13 39.39 -33.27
N GLU A 306 19.98 38.76 -32.45
CA GLU A 306 21.44 38.88 -32.54
C GLU A 306 21.98 38.32 -33.85
N LEU A 307 21.52 37.14 -34.27
CA LEU A 307 21.89 36.54 -35.56
C LEU A 307 21.49 37.45 -36.73
N LYS A 308 20.27 37.99 -36.71
CA LYS A 308 19.82 38.97 -37.71
C LYS A 308 20.65 40.25 -37.70
N ALA A 309 21.00 40.76 -36.51
CA ALA A 309 21.83 41.95 -36.40
C ALA A 309 23.25 41.72 -36.93
N GLN A 310 23.82 40.53 -36.70
CA GLN A 310 25.10 40.14 -37.29
C GLN A 310 25.02 40.02 -38.81
N GLU A 311 23.95 39.38 -39.33
CA GLU A 311 23.72 39.29 -40.77
C GLU A 311 23.62 40.69 -41.41
N VAL A 312 22.83 41.59 -40.83
CA VAL A 312 22.72 42.98 -41.32
C VAL A 312 24.06 43.71 -41.26
N ARG A 313 24.87 43.51 -40.22
CA ARG A 313 26.21 44.11 -40.12
C ARG A 313 27.15 43.57 -41.19
N LEU A 314 27.18 42.26 -41.40
CA LEU A 314 28.05 41.64 -42.40
C LEU A 314 27.65 42.04 -43.82
N VAL A 315 26.34 42.03 -44.13
CA VAL A 315 25.82 42.52 -45.42
C VAL A 315 26.12 44.02 -45.58
N GLY A 316 25.92 44.81 -44.53
CA GLY A 316 26.24 46.24 -44.54
C GLY A 316 27.72 46.54 -44.77
N GLN A 317 28.62 45.78 -44.16
CA GLN A 317 30.07 45.88 -44.37
C GLN A 317 30.46 45.45 -45.78
N ALA A 318 30.01 44.27 -46.23
CA ALA A 318 30.27 43.80 -47.60
C ALA A 318 29.75 44.78 -48.66
N GLN A 319 28.63 45.43 -48.39
CA GLN A 319 28.05 46.43 -49.29
C GLN A 319 28.82 47.76 -49.25
N ALA A 320 29.29 48.21 -48.09
CA ALA A 320 30.16 49.38 -47.97
C ALA A 320 31.52 49.16 -48.68
N GLU A 321 32.06 47.95 -48.61
CA GLU A 321 33.28 47.57 -49.34
C GLU A 321 33.02 47.53 -50.85
N ALA A 322 31.89 46.96 -51.29
CA ALA A 322 31.52 46.94 -52.70
C ALA A 322 31.29 48.36 -53.27
N THR A 323 30.65 49.26 -52.52
CA THR A 323 30.46 50.65 -52.95
C THR A 323 31.79 51.40 -53.01
N ALA A 324 32.66 51.21 -52.01
CA ALA A 324 34.00 51.80 -52.02
C ALA A 324 34.82 51.32 -53.23
N HIS A 325 34.78 50.02 -53.57
CA HIS A 325 35.44 49.48 -54.75
C HIS A 325 34.89 50.06 -56.05
N MET A 326 33.56 50.13 -56.19
CA MET A 326 32.92 50.68 -57.39
C MET A 326 33.24 52.16 -57.60
N VAL A 327 33.22 52.96 -56.53
CA VAL A 327 33.63 54.37 -56.57
C VAL A 327 35.11 54.48 -56.93
N ALA A 328 35.98 53.65 -56.35
CA ALA A 328 37.40 53.63 -56.67
C ALA A 328 37.66 53.28 -58.16
N GLU A 329 36.94 52.31 -58.73
CA GLU A 329 37.02 51.99 -60.16
C GLU A 329 36.47 53.11 -61.06
N MET A 330 35.36 53.75 -60.69
CA MET A 330 34.84 54.91 -61.42
C MET A 330 35.83 56.08 -61.40
N VAL A 331 36.44 56.37 -60.26
CA VAL A 331 37.49 57.40 -60.16
C VAL A 331 38.72 57.02 -60.99
N ARG A 332 39.14 55.75 -60.97
CA ARG A 332 40.30 55.26 -61.74
C ARG A 332 40.07 55.32 -63.26
N THR A 333 38.88 54.93 -63.72
CA THR A 333 38.49 55.00 -65.14
C THR A 333 38.40 56.45 -65.64
N LEU A 334 37.89 57.36 -64.80
CA LEU A 334 37.87 58.80 -65.13
C LEU A 334 39.27 59.41 -65.17
N GLN A 335 40.17 59.06 -64.24
CA GLN A 335 41.57 59.50 -64.28
C GLN A 335 42.32 58.98 -65.51
N GLN A 336 42.05 57.74 -65.95
CA GLN A 336 42.63 57.16 -67.17
C GLN A 336 42.11 57.83 -68.45
N ALA A 337 40.92 58.43 -68.42
CA ALA A 337 40.35 59.20 -69.52
C ALA A 337 40.93 60.62 -69.66
N GLY A 338 41.90 61.00 -68.82
CA GLY A 338 42.68 62.23 -68.98
C GLY A 338 42.06 63.49 -68.36
N THR A 339 41.07 63.37 -67.48
CA THR A 339 40.49 64.51 -66.75
C THR A 339 41.18 64.75 -65.41
N THR A 340 41.62 66.00 -65.17
CA THR A 340 42.10 66.44 -63.85
C THR A 340 40.90 66.72 -62.95
N LEU A 341 40.48 65.71 -62.20
CA LEU A 341 39.35 65.81 -61.26
C LEU A 341 39.68 66.74 -60.10
N THR A 342 38.82 67.73 -59.86
CA THR A 342 38.85 68.56 -58.66
C THR A 342 38.09 67.88 -57.51
N MET A 343 38.38 68.24 -56.25
CA MET A 343 37.79 67.59 -55.06
C MET A 343 36.24 67.64 -55.05
N GLU A 344 35.66 68.74 -55.55
CA GLU A 344 34.20 68.92 -55.65
C GLU A 344 33.55 67.95 -56.66
N GLU A 345 34.25 67.58 -57.74
CA GLU A 345 33.74 66.63 -58.72
C GLU A 345 33.76 65.19 -58.20
N ILE A 346 34.76 64.85 -57.38
CA ILE A 346 34.83 63.55 -56.70
C ILE A 346 33.68 63.42 -55.69
N GLU A 347 33.41 64.46 -54.89
CA GLU A 347 32.25 64.46 -53.98
C GLU A 347 30.93 64.28 -54.73
N ARG A 348 30.77 64.95 -55.88
CA ARG A 348 29.55 64.82 -56.69
C ARG A 348 29.37 63.42 -57.26
N ILE A 349 30.45 62.75 -57.66
CA ILE A 349 30.41 61.36 -58.14
C ILE A 349 30.06 60.41 -57.00
N VAL A 350 30.64 60.60 -55.82
CA VAL A 350 30.32 59.80 -54.62
C VAL A 350 28.85 59.94 -54.24
N ILE A 351 28.33 61.18 -54.17
CA ILE A 351 26.93 61.45 -53.83
C ILE A 351 25.99 60.83 -54.87
N THR A 352 26.30 60.95 -56.16
CA THR A 352 25.48 60.39 -57.24
C THR A 352 25.50 58.85 -57.24
N ALA A 353 26.65 58.24 -56.94
CA ALA A 353 26.78 56.79 -56.80
C ALA A 353 25.99 56.27 -55.57
N MET A 354 26.05 56.98 -54.45
CA MET A 354 25.26 56.66 -53.25
C MET A 354 23.75 56.77 -53.52
N GLN A 355 23.29 57.80 -54.24
CA GLN A 355 21.88 57.99 -54.59
C GLN A 355 21.37 56.91 -55.55
N ARG A 356 22.13 56.57 -56.60
CA ARG A 356 21.73 55.49 -57.53
C ARG A 356 21.64 54.13 -56.84
N MET A 357 22.51 53.85 -55.87
CA MET A 357 22.44 52.61 -55.10
C MET A 357 21.32 52.63 -54.06
N SER A 358 21.00 53.77 -53.42
CA SER A 358 19.84 53.84 -52.53
C SER A 358 18.53 53.61 -53.28
N ASP A 359 18.42 54.11 -54.51
CA ASP A 359 17.25 53.89 -55.36
C ASP A 359 17.14 52.42 -55.80
N GLN A 360 18.27 51.78 -56.12
CA GLN A 360 18.33 50.35 -56.43
C GLN A 360 18.02 49.47 -55.19
N GLN A 361 18.38 49.93 -53.98
CA GLN A 361 18.04 49.28 -52.72
C GLN A 361 16.54 49.33 -52.42
N GLN A 362 15.88 50.48 -52.59
CA GLN A 362 14.43 50.61 -52.40
C GLN A 362 13.66 49.67 -53.33
N LEU A 363 14.10 49.55 -54.58
CA LEU A 363 13.54 48.59 -55.54
C LEU A 363 13.76 47.14 -55.10
N SER A 364 14.96 46.77 -54.65
CA SER A 364 15.25 45.41 -54.17
C SER A 364 14.51 45.03 -52.88
N GLY A 365 14.34 45.98 -51.96
CA GLY A 365 13.54 45.82 -50.73
C GLY A 365 12.06 45.61 -51.05
N PHE A 366 11.53 46.38 -52.01
CA PHE A 366 10.16 46.23 -52.52
C PHE A 366 9.90 44.82 -53.10
N PHE A 367 10.83 44.29 -53.90
CA PHE A 367 10.70 42.92 -54.43
C PHE A 367 10.83 41.83 -53.35
N ARG A 368 11.62 42.07 -52.29
CA ARG A 368 11.79 41.11 -51.18
C ARG A 368 10.57 41.04 -50.28
N ASP A 369 9.91 42.18 -50.01
CA ASP A 369 8.67 42.24 -49.23
C ASP A 369 7.49 41.62 -50.01
N VAL A 370 7.40 41.84 -51.32
CA VAL A 370 6.41 41.17 -52.18
C VAL A 370 6.62 39.66 -52.20
N ALA A 371 7.87 39.18 -52.23
CA ALA A 371 8.19 37.74 -52.18
C ALA A 371 7.90 37.10 -50.80
N GLN A 372 8.07 37.83 -49.69
CA GLN A 372 7.72 37.34 -48.35
C GLN A 372 6.21 37.29 -48.10
N THR A 373 5.45 38.19 -48.71
CA THR A 373 3.97 38.21 -48.57
C THR A 373 3.31 37.07 -49.36
N ALA A 374 3.95 36.59 -50.43
CA ALA A 374 3.50 35.42 -51.20
C ALA A 374 3.80 34.05 -50.54
N GLY A 375 4.61 34.02 -49.47
CA GLY A 375 5.09 32.80 -48.82
C GLY A 375 4.37 32.39 -47.52
N GLN A 376 3.36 33.14 -47.05
CA GLN A 376 2.56 32.73 -45.89
C GLN A 376 1.42 31.78 -46.29
N PRO A 377 1.36 30.53 -45.77
CA PRO A 377 0.16 29.72 -45.93
C PRO A 377 -0.95 30.29 -45.05
N VAL A 378 -2.05 30.67 -45.69
CA VAL A 378 -3.32 30.98 -45.03
C VAL A 378 -3.83 29.71 -44.37
N THR A 379 -3.62 29.54 -43.06
CA THR A 379 -4.42 28.60 -42.27
C THR A 379 -5.77 29.23 -41.97
N GLY A 380 -6.71 29.07 -42.91
CA GLY A 380 -8.14 29.27 -42.67
C GLY A 380 -8.79 27.98 -42.12
N PRO A 381 -9.89 28.10 -41.36
CA PRO A 381 -10.43 27.02 -40.53
C PRO A 381 -11.10 25.92 -41.37
N THR A 382 -10.80 24.66 -41.06
CA THR A 382 -11.50 23.48 -41.57
C THR A 382 -12.88 23.38 -40.91
N THR A 383 -13.91 23.87 -41.57
CA THR A 383 -15.30 23.55 -41.27
C THR A 383 -15.65 22.23 -41.95
N ALA A 384 -16.01 21.21 -41.17
CA ALA A 384 -16.41 19.90 -41.66
C ALA A 384 -17.71 19.96 -42.48
N LEU A 385 -17.70 19.40 -43.69
CA LEU A 385 -18.88 19.25 -44.55
C LEU A 385 -19.54 17.89 -44.30
N ASN A 386 -20.77 17.95 -43.82
CA ASN A 386 -21.69 16.85 -43.56
C ASN A 386 -22.24 16.28 -44.88
N PRO A 387 -22.08 14.96 -45.19
CA PRO A 387 -22.56 14.39 -46.44
C PRO A 387 -23.94 13.78 -46.23
N ASN A 388 -24.99 14.60 -46.19
CA ASN A 388 -26.36 14.16 -46.40
C ASN A 388 -27.28 15.35 -46.70
N GLN A 389 -27.29 15.81 -47.96
CA GLN A 389 -28.50 16.38 -48.56
C GLN A 389 -28.39 16.44 -50.09
N PRO A 390 -29.43 15.98 -50.83
CA PRO A 390 -29.42 15.90 -52.29
C PRO A 390 -29.77 17.25 -52.93
N ARG A 391 -29.19 17.53 -54.11
CA ARG A 391 -29.59 18.64 -54.98
C ARG A 391 -30.68 18.17 -55.97
N PRO A 392 -31.54 19.08 -56.46
CA PRO A 392 -32.53 18.80 -57.51
C PRO A 392 -31.89 18.39 -58.83
#